data_AF-A0A537LCU3-F1
#
_entry.id   AF-A0A537LCU3-F1
#
_cell.length_a   1.000
_cell.length_b   1.000
_cell.length_c   1.000
_cell.angle_alpha   90.00
_cell.angle_beta   90.00
_cell.angle_gamma   90.00
#
_symmetry.space_group_name_H-M   'P 1'
#
loop_
_entity.id
_entity.type
_entity.pdbx_description
1 polymer ?
#
loop_
_entity_poly.entity_id
_entity_poly.type
_entity_poly.pdbx_seq_one_letter_code
_entity_poly.pdbx_strand_id
1 'polypeptide(L)'
;MSGDFYRLTFTLPATLRLGVLIGRHQPCLHGCVLRVDEQYQVAIEGQYRVRVFDQARTFLRVHSKGHGELKIRAVMKSPARIARGSDTVWIVIGAAITFSESAIEPDIGVGEPDALEELLLAAERG
;
A
#
# COMPACT_ATOMS: atom_id res chain seq x y z
N MET A 1 5.72 -20.74 -10.93
CA MET A 1 6.03 -19.62 -11.84
C MET A 1 5.83 -18.32 -11.07
N SER A 2 6.92 -17.73 -10.55
CA SER A 2 6.84 -16.42 -9.88
C SER A 2 6.60 -15.38 -10.97
N GLY A 3 5.34 -14.97 -11.10
CA GLY A 3 4.89 -14.05 -12.13
C GLY A 3 5.48 -12.66 -11.92
N ASP A 4 6.07 -12.13 -12.97
CA ASP A 4 6.86 -10.90 -12.97
C ASP A 4 5.91 -9.69 -13.11
N PHE A 5 5.07 -9.48 -12.09
CA PHE A 5 3.94 -8.55 -12.07
C PHE A 5 4.05 -7.53 -10.93
N TYR A 6 3.41 -6.38 -11.13
CA TYR A 6 3.10 -5.47 -10.05
C TYR A 6 1.92 -6.01 -9.25
N ARG A 7 1.97 -5.88 -7.93
CA ARG A 7 0.87 -6.25 -7.04
C ARG A 7 0.61 -5.14 -6.04
N LEU A 8 -0.59 -4.56 -6.07
CA LEU A 8 -1.08 -3.65 -5.05
C LEU A 8 -1.95 -4.44 -4.06
N THR A 9 -1.65 -4.35 -2.77
CA THR A 9 -2.46 -4.92 -1.70
C THR A 9 -2.90 -3.87 -0.69
N PHE A 10 -4.12 -3.98 -0.20
CA PHE A 10 -4.63 -3.14 0.90
C PHE A 10 -5.84 -3.80 1.56
N THR A 11 -6.13 -3.43 2.80
CA THR A 11 -7.34 -3.87 3.50
C THR A 11 -8.46 -2.86 3.29
N LEU A 12 -9.66 -3.33 2.93
CA LEU A 12 -10.81 -2.43 2.82
C LEU A 12 -11.25 -1.93 4.21
N PRO A 13 -11.41 -0.60 4.37
CA PRO A 13 -12.05 -0.03 5.55
C PRO A 13 -13.43 -0.64 5.77
N ALA A 14 -13.83 -0.83 7.03
CA ALA A 14 -15.11 -1.44 7.38
C ALA A 14 -16.30 -0.74 6.70
N THR A 15 -16.22 0.58 6.54
CA THR A 15 -17.22 1.41 5.86
C THR A 15 -17.46 1.01 4.41
N LEU A 16 -16.44 0.48 3.72
CA LEU A 16 -16.50 0.10 2.31
C LEU A 16 -16.78 -1.40 2.08
N ARG A 17 -16.83 -2.20 3.14
CA ARG A 17 -17.00 -3.67 3.01
C ARG A 17 -18.41 -4.05 2.58
N LEU A 18 -19.40 -3.26 2.99
CA LEU A 18 -20.79 -3.52 2.67
C LEU A 18 -21.01 -3.39 1.16
N GLY A 19 -21.35 -4.51 0.50
CA GLY A 19 -21.57 -4.56 -0.94
C GLY A 19 -20.33 -4.91 -1.77
N VAL A 20 -19.19 -5.21 -1.15
CA VAL A 20 -18.03 -5.80 -1.83
C VAL A 20 -18.11 -7.32 -1.73
N LEU A 21 -18.19 -8.00 -2.87
CA LEU A 21 -18.18 -9.46 -2.91
C LEU A 21 -16.78 -10.02 -2.69
N ILE A 22 -16.68 -11.12 -1.94
CA ILE A 22 -15.45 -11.90 -1.78
C ILE A 22 -15.21 -12.71 -3.07
N GLY A 23 -13.95 -12.93 -3.41
CA GLY A 23 -13.51 -13.71 -4.55
C GLY A 23 -12.91 -12.86 -5.67
N ARG A 24 -12.98 -13.38 -6.90
CA ARG A 24 -12.40 -12.72 -8.08
C ARG A 24 -13.42 -11.76 -8.69
N HIS A 25 -13.03 -10.51 -8.92
CA HIS A 25 -13.91 -9.51 -9.52
C HIS A 25 -13.75 -9.49 -11.05
N GLN A 26 -14.85 -9.24 -11.74
CA GLN A 26 -14.91 -9.05 -13.19
C GLN A 26 -15.90 -7.93 -13.53
N PRO A 27 -15.68 -7.16 -14.60
CA PRO A 27 -14.52 -7.22 -15.50
C PRO A 27 -13.27 -6.59 -14.87
N CYS A 28 -12.09 -7.19 -15.12
CA CYS A 28 -10.81 -6.55 -14.81
C CYS A 28 -10.27 -5.78 -16.03
N LEU A 29 -9.84 -4.54 -15.82
CA LEU A 29 -9.27 -3.67 -16.84
C LEU A 29 -7.83 -4.06 -17.17
N HIS A 30 -7.45 -3.86 -18.42
CA HIS A 30 -6.06 -3.95 -18.92
C HIS A 30 -5.34 -5.28 -18.65
N GLY A 31 -6.09 -6.37 -18.51
CA GLY A 31 -5.54 -7.69 -18.17
C GLY A 31 -5.10 -7.82 -16.71
N CYS A 32 -5.54 -6.91 -15.82
CA CYS A 32 -5.31 -7.05 -14.40
C CYS A 32 -6.13 -8.21 -13.81
N VAL A 33 -5.78 -8.62 -12.61
CA VAL A 33 -6.59 -9.54 -11.80
C VAL A 33 -6.85 -8.86 -10.46
N LEU A 34 -8.13 -8.72 -10.10
CA LEU A 34 -8.56 -8.21 -8.80
C LEU A 34 -9.23 -9.34 -8.00
N ARG A 35 -8.78 -9.52 -6.77
CA ARG A 35 -9.37 -10.45 -5.80
C ARG A 35 -9.58 -9.76 -4.45
N VAL A 36 -10.63 -10.15 -3.76
CA VAL A 36 -10.90 -9.80 -2.37
C VAL A 36 -11.01 -11.10 -1.58
N ASP A 37 -10.25 -11.24 -0.51
CA ASP A 37 -10.33 -12.43 0.35
C ASP A 37 -11.39 -12.29 1.46
N GLU A 38 -11.52 -13.32 2.29
CA GLU A 38 -12.50 -13.39 3.38
C GLU A 38 -12.23 -12.34 4.48
N GLN A 39 -11.01 -11.84 4.58
CA GLN A 39 -10.56 -10.78 5.48
C GLN A 39 -10.70 -9.38 4.86
N TYR A 40 -11.30 -9.28 3.66
CA TYR A 40 -11.42 -8.06 2.88
C TYR A 40 -10.06 -7.42 2.53
N GLN A 41 -9.02 -8.24 2.43
CA GLN A 41 -7.77 -7.87 1.78
C GLN A 41 -7.96 -7.90 0.28
N VAL A 42 -7.69 -6.77 -0.36
CA VAL A 42 -7.71 -6.60 -1.80
C VAL A 42 -6.33 -6.88 -2.35
N ALA A 43 -6.26 -7.65 -3.42
CA ALA A 43 -5.06 -7.86 -4.21
C ALA A 43 -5.36 -7.54 -5.68
N ILE A 44 -4.59 -6.62 -6.26
CA ILE A 44 -4.66 -6.24 -7.67
C ILE A 44 -3.32 -6.51 -8.31
N GLU A 45 -3.30 -7.34 -9.35
CA GLU A 45 -2.09 -7.76 -10.06
C GLU A 45 -2.14 -7.35 -11.52
N GLY A 46 -1.01 -6.91 -12.07
CA GLY A 46 -0.92 -6.54 -13.48
C GLY A 46 0.52 -6.34 -13.95
N GLN A 47 0.71 -6.29 -15.27
CA GLN A 47 2.03 -6.12 -15.89
C GLN A 47 2.64 -4.72 -15.70
N TYR A 48 1.81 -3.71 -15.48
CA TYR A 48 2.24 -2.31 -15.41
C TYR A 48 1.66 -1.62 -14.17
N ARG A 49 2.51 -0.91 -13.42
CA ARG A 49 2.14 -0.17 -12.19
C ARG A 49 0.93 0.75 -12.40
N VAL A 50 0.92 1.52 -13.48
CA VAL A 50 -0.16 2.47 -13.80
C VAL A 50 -1.51 1.76 -13.96
N ARG A 51 -1.55 0.60 -14.63
CA ARG A 51 -2.79 -0.16 -14.87
C ARG A 51 -3.35 -0.76 -13.58
N VAL A 52 -2.47 -1.19 -12.68
CA VAL A 52 -2.86 -1.64 -11.34
C VAL A 52 -3.53 -0.50 -10.57
N PHE A 53 -2.97 0.72 -10.63
CA PHE A 53 -3.60 1.90 -10.04
C PHE A 53 -4.93 2.27 -10.71
N ASP A 54 -5.04 2.19 -12.04
CA ASP A 54 -6.30 2.46 -12.75
C ASP A 54 -7.41 1.47 -12.36
N GLN A 55 -7.07 0.17 -12.24
CA GLN A 55 -7.97 -0.85 -11.73
C GLN A 55 -8.42 -0.54 -10.30
N ALA A 56 -7.48 -0.12 -9.44
CA ALA A 56 -7.78 0.27 -8.07
C ALA A 56 -8.71 1.49 -7.99
N ARG A 57 -8.49 2.54 -8.81
CA ARG A 57 -9.39 3.70 -8.89
C ARG A 57 -10.80 3.28 -9.28
N THR A 58 -10.92 2.43 -10.29
CA THR A 58 -12.22 1.99 -10.80
C THR A 58 -12.98 1.22 -9.73
N PHE A 59 -12.32 0.26 -9.09
CA PHE A 59 -12.89 -0.53 -8.01
C PHE A 59 -13.35 0.37 -6.84
N LEU A 60 -12.46 1.21 -6.32
CA LEU A 60 -12.77 2.06 -5.18
C LEU A 60 -13.84 3.10 -5.53
N ARG A 61 -13.85 3.66 -6.74
CA ARG A 61 -14.88 4.62 -7.18
C ARG A 61 -16.28 4.02 -7.17
N VAL A 62 -16.42 2.73 -7.43
CA VAL A 62 -17.73 2.06 -7.37
C VAL A 62 -18.19 1.91 -5.92
N HIS A 63 -17.28 1.48 -5.04
CA HIS A 63 -17.62 1.12 -3.66
C HIS A 63 -17.56 2.28 -2.66
N SER A 64 -16.88 3.38 -2.99
CA SER A 64 -16.79 4.56 -2.11
C SER A 64 -17.86 5.62 -2.40
N LYS A 65 -18.84 5.33 -3.27
CA LYS A 65 -19.93 6.29 -3.55
C LYS A 65 -20.75 6.54 -2.29
N GLY A 66 -21.00 7.81 -1.99
CA GLY A 66 -21.76 8.21 -0.81
C GLY A 66 -20.97 8.15 0.50
N HIS A 67 -19.68 7.78 0.46
CA HIS A 67 -18.79 7.88 1.61
C HIS A 67 -18.03 9.21 1.61
N GLY A 68 -17.66 9.69 2.80
CA GLY A 68 -16.79 10.86 2.98
C GLY A 68 -15.35 10.58 2.60
N GLU A 69 -14.45 11.52 2.93
CA GLU A 69 -13.02 11.33 2.66
C GLU A 69 -12.46 10.14 3.44
N LEU A 70 -11.68 9.29 2.75
CA LEU A 70 -11.05 8.11 3.34
C LEU A 70 -9.60 8.01 2.90
N LYS A 71 -8.75 7.50 3.80
CA LYS A 71 -7.35 7.24 3.52
C LYS A 71 -7.02 5.77 3.82
N ILE A 72 -6.48 5.07 2.83
CA ILE A 72 -6.17 3.64 2.90
C ILE A 72 -4.67 3.46 2.71
N ARG A 73 -4.04 2.73 3.63
CA ARG A 73 -2.65 2.30 3.47
C ARG A 73 -2.61 1.08 2.55
N ALA A 74 -1.76 1.13 1.54
CA ALA A 74 -1.55 0.07 0.58
C ALA A 74 -0.06 -0.25 0.42
N VAL A 75 0.22 -1.42 -0.12
CA VAL A 75 1.57 -1.89 -0.41
C VAL A 75 1.65 -2.24 -1.89
N MET A 76 2.60 -1.62 -2.59
CA MET A 76 2.90 -1.88 -4.00
C MET A 76 4.18 -2.71 -4.09
N LYS A 77 4.03 -3.97 -4.47
CA LYS A 77 5.16 -4.84 -4.79
C LYS A 77 5.51 -4.73 -6.27
N SER A 78 6.76 -4.41 -6.57
CA SER A 78 7.27 -4.38 -7.95
C SER A 78 7.72 -5.77 -8.42
N PRO A 79 7.77 -6.03 -9.74
CA PRO A 79 8.37 -7.24 -10.30
C PRO A 79 9.82 -7.42 -9.83
N ALA A 80 10.25 -8.68 -9.65
CA ALA A 80 11.56 -9.00 -9.08
C ALA A 80 12.72 -8.40 -9.90
N ARG A 81 12.56 -8.34 -11.24
CA ARG A 81 13.56 -7.77 -12.16
C ARG A 81 13.82 -6.26 -12.00
N ILE A 82 12.95 -5.51 -11.32
CA ILE A 82 13.02 -4.04 -11.22
C ILE A 82 13.75 -3.58 -9.95
N ALA A 83 14.17 -4.50 -9.07
CA ALA A 83 14.94 -4.26 -7.84
C ALA A 83 14.30 -3.31 -6.79
N ARG A 84 13.19 -2.63 -7.09
CA ARG A 84 12.53 -1.63 -6.21
C ARG A 84 11.73 -2.20 -5.03
N GLY A 85 11.87 -3.48 -4.70
CA GLY A 85 11.23 -4.04 -3.50
C GLY A 85 9.72 -3.76 -3.40
N SER A 86 9.27 -3.43 -2.19
CA SER A 86 7.87 -3.21 -1.83
C SER A 86 7.70 -1.79 -1.27
N ASP A 87 6.89 -0.97 -1.92
CA ASP A 87 6.64 0.43 -1.53
C ASP A 87 5.35 0.55 -0.71
N THR A 88 5.34 1.42 0.30
CA THR A 88 4.07 1.85 0.92
C THR A 88 3.45 2.97 0.08
N VAL A 89 2.17 2.84 -0.25
CA VAL A 89 1.40 3.83 -1.00
C VAL A 89 0.16 4.22 -0.19
N TRP A 90 -0.15 5.50 -0.11
CA TRP A 90 -1.44 5.97 0.39
C TRP A 90 -2.42 6.10 -0.77
N ILE A 91 -3.61 5.52 -0.59
CA ILE A 91 -4.76 5.76 -1.45
C ILE A 91 -5.67 6.74 -0.72
N VAL A 92 -5.84 7.93 -1.29
CA VAL A 92 -6.75 8.96 -0.76
C VAL A 92 -8.00 8.97 -1.62
N ILE A 93 -9.15 8.78 -0.99
CA ILE A 93 -10.47 8.77 -1.61
C ILE A 93 -11.17 10.06 -1.18
N GLY A 94 -11.39 10.96 -2.12
CA GLY A 94 -12.19 12.18 -1.93
C GLY A 94 -12.90 12.55 -3.23
N ALA A 95 -12.85 13.82 -3.62
CA ALA A 95 -13.35 14.26 -4.94
C ALA A 95 -12.67 13.52 -6.11
N ALA A 96 -11.39 13.18 -5.94
CA ALA A 96 -10.64 12.29 -6.82
C ALA A 96 -9.98 11.17 -5.98
N ILE A 97 -9.66 10.04 -6.64
CA ILE A 97 -8.86 8.97 -6.03
C ILE A 97 -7.41 9.15 -6.45
N THR A 98 -6.55 9.49 -5.49
CA THR A 98 -5.12 9.75 -5.72
C THR A 98 -4.25 8.74 -5.00
N PHE A 99 -3.07 8.50 -5.56
CA PHE A 99 -2.03 7.66 -4.99
C PHE A 99 -0.82 8.52 -4.68
N SER A 100 -0.37 8.51 -3.44
CA SER A 100 0.88 9.16 -3.05
C SER A 100 1.81 8.12 -2.46
N GLU A 101 3.06 8.11 -2.92
CA GLU A 101 4.10 7.32 -2.28
C GLU A 101 4.28 7.83 -0.85
N SER A 102 4.27 6.92 0.13
CA SER A 102 4.77 7.30 1.44
C SER A 102 6.27 7.43 1.28
N ALA A 103 6.79 8.64 1.37
CA ALA A 103 8.16 8.82 1.83
C ALA A 103 8.21 8.27 3.26
N ILE A 104 8.43 6.97 3.38
CA ILE A 104 9.08 6.45 4.57
C ILE A 104 10.52 6.86 4.31
N GLU A 105 10.95 7.99 4.88
CA GLU A 105 12.36 8.17 5.15
C GLU A 105 12.83 6.86 5.80
N PRO A 106 13.94 6.26 5.34
CA PRO A 106 14.48 5.12 6.07
C PRO A 106 14.54 5.55 7.53
N ASP A 107 13.95 4.73 8.40
CA ASP A 107 14.22 4.81 9.82
C ASP A 107 15.70 4.47 9.96
N ILE A 108 16.56 5.45 9.68
CA ILE A 108 17.93 5.47 10.15
C ILE A 108 17.69 5.62 11.63
N GLY A 109 17.68 4.50 12.35
CA GLY A 109 17.73 4.49 13.79
C GLY A 109 18.94 5.31 14.17
N VAL A 110 18.73 6.60 14.40
CA VAL A 110 19.63 7.44 15.17
C VAL A 110 19.47 6.84 16.55
N GLY A 111 20.39 5.94 16.87
CA GLY A 111 20.47 5.33 18.18
C GLY A 111 20.33 6.43 19.22
N GLU A 112 19.55 6.13 20.25
CA GLU A 112 19.43 6.96 21.45
C GLU A 112 20.80 7.57 21.78
N PRO A 113 20.95 8.91 21.74
CA PRO A 113 22.14 9.53 22.26
C PRO A 113 21.99 9.53 23.79
N ASP A 114 22.32 8.41 24.43
CA ASP A 114 22.31 8.37 25.90
C ASP A 114 23.36 7.44 26.52
N ALA A 115 24.00 6.55 25.75
CA ALA A 115 25.04 5.67 26.30
C ALA A 115 26.47 6.21 26.13
N LEU A 116 26.74 7.00 25.09
CA LEU A 116 28.10 7.46 24.78
C LEU A 116 28.51 8.70 25.59
N GLU A 117 27.54 9.55 25.95
CA GLU A 117 27.79 10.77 26.74
C GLU A 117 28.05 10.42 28.22
N GLU A 118 27.33 9.45 28.80
CA GLU A 118 27.61 8.95 30.15
C GLU A 118 28.97 8.25 30.26
N LEU A 119 29.41 7.52 29.22
CA LEU A 119 30.73 6.88 29.21
C LEU A 119 31.89 7.89 29.10
N LEU A 120 31.70 9.00 28.36
CA LEU A 120 32.69 10.07 28.28
C LEU A 120 32.78 10.86 29.59
N LEU A 121 31.65 11.14 30.24
CA LEU A 121 31.61 11.80 31.55
C LEU A 121 32.20 10.93 32.69
N ALA A 122 32.12 9.60 32.58
CA ALA A 122 32.75 8.69 33.54
C ALA A 122 34.28 8.60 33.38
N ALA A 123 34.81 8.84 32.18
CA ALA A 123 36.25 8.78 31.90
C ALA A 123 37.01 10.03 32.37
N GLU A 124 36.34 11.18 32.48
CA GLU A 124 36.96 12.44 32.93
C GLU A 124 36.93 12.63 34.47
N ARG A 125 36.29 11.73 35.21
CA ARG A 125 36.22 11.74 36.69
C ARG A 125 37.06 10.66 37.36
N GLY A 126 37.92 9.96 36.60
CA GLY A 126 38.87 8.96 37.08
C GLY A 126 40.29 9.49 37.20
#